data_AF-A0A7M3X1X7-F1
#
_entry.id   AF-A0A7M3X1X7-F1
#
_cell.length_a   1.000
_cell.length_b   1.000
_cell.length_c   1.000
_cell.angle_alpha   90.00
_cell.angle_beta   90.00
_cell.angle_gamma   90.00
#
_symmetry.space_group_name_H-M   'P 1'
#
loop_
_entity.id
_entity.type
_entity.pdbx_description
1 polymer ?
#
loop_
_entity_poly.entity_id
_entity_poly.type
_entity_poly.pdbx_seq_one_letter_code
_entity_poly.pdbx_strand_id
1 'polypeptide(L)'
;MASLEASNEMKAYQKDLRSGAQFAEKHQQLLLNEGLPQLFVDGNRLDRAQVRQRLEKIFFESIADSAAHKKATDTAVKQLTTLARSEQISINGSINAALFLGDLRDKQGQLLTTATQPLSEIVSDDSVTPSVRIAALTGLGKKIQALKASGGTNQLSEADIILPALSTIVALPAESVPPVGRDWMQRQAFKVSSDMLEIMDDSPQKLEELVKNAAIILKNSNRSIDLRIRAVVFLSNSARVGITVPANEILTAAEELVKESLRDAYGIIQDKKFEEEVTGGLSDMGMGGEMMGYEGMGMPVETEKNYLPITYFVRASWRLVTLADSMTRLAQQLDNNKDQYEESAKRIRSYGVKLYEEPKDSSLLSALEAFDPESIVPEADDPESEDPDKETTPKKLSPFKLR
;
A
#
# COMPACT_ATOMS: atom_id res chain seq x y z
N MET A 1 -11.82 5.70 29.37
CA MET A 1 -13.08 5.32 28.71
C MET A 1 -14.17 4.82 29.68
N ALA A 2 -13.97 3.75 30.44
CA ALA A 2 -15.01 3.21 31.34
C ALA A 2 -15.52 4.23 32.38
N SER A 3 -14.62 5.06 32.93
CA SER A 3 -15.01 6.12 33.86
C SER A 3 -15.93 7.18 33.24
N LEU A 4 -15.74 7.51 31.96
CA LEU A 4 -16.59 8.48 31.24
C LEU A 4 -18.00 7.91 31.04
N GLU A 5 -18.10 6.64 30.63
CA GLU A 5 -19.41 6.01 30.42
C GLU A 5 -20.22 5.86 31.71
N ALA A 6 -19.55 5.68 32.84
CA ALA A 6 -20.18 5.57 34.14
C ALA A 6 -20.61 6.93 34.74
N SER A 7 -20.12 8.06 34.19
CA SER A 7 -20.31 9.39 34.76
C SER A 7 -21.78 9.85 34.72
N ASN A 8 -22.15 10.72 35.67
CA ASN A 8 -23.51 11.25 35.74
C ASN A 8 -23.78 12.20 34.58
N GLU A 9 -22.75 12.92 34.14
CA GLU A 9 -22.75 13.83 33.00
C GLU A 9 -23.06 13.08 31.70
N MET A 10 -22.43 11.92 31.49
CA MET A 10 -22.71 11.07 30.32
C MET A 10 -24.12 10.47 30.37
N LYS A 11 -24.57 10.01 31.53
CA LYS A 11 -25.96 9.53 31.69
C LYS A 11 -26.98 10.62 31.41
N ALA A 12 -26.74 11.84 31.89
CA ALA A 12 -27.58 13.00 31.62
C ALA A 12 -27.56 13.36 30.13
N TYR A 13 -26.39 13.41 29.50
CA TYR A 13 -26.23 13.63 28.06
C TYR A 13 -27.08 12.66 27.24
N GLN A 14 -26.96 11.36 27.51
CA GLN A 14 -27.70 10.34 26.77
C GLN A 14 -29.21 10.43 27.02
N LYS A 15 -29.63 10.68 28.27
CA LYS A 15 -31.05 10.84 28.60
C LYS A 15 -31.66 12.03 27.85
N ASP A 16 -31.00 13.18 27.90
CA ASP A 16 -31.48 14.41 27.28
C ASP A 16 -31.60 14.25 25.76
N LEU A 17 -30.54 13.79 25.09
CA LEU A 17 -30.53 13.69 23.62
C LEU A 17 -31.37 12.53 23.08
N ARG A 18 -31.54 11.43 23.83
CA ARG A 18 -32.51 10.36 23.48
C ARG A 18 -33.95 10.84 23.60
N SER A 19 -34.22 11.79 24.49
CA SER A 19 -35.55 12.40 24.66
C SER A 19 -35.87 13.48 23.62
N GLY A 20 -34.96 13.75 22.67
CA GLY A 20 -35.14 14.75 21.62
C GLY A 20 -34.76 16.18 22.03
N ALA A 21 -33.99 16.35 23.12
CA ALA A 21 -33.47 17.66 23.49
C ALA A 21 -32.49 18.20 22.43
N GLN A 22 -32.38 19.52 22.35
CA GLN A 22 -31.42 20.19 21.48
C GLN A 22 -29.97 19.98 21.97
N PHE A 23 -29.01 20.02 21.04
CA PHE A 23 -27.59 20.00 21.37
C PHE A 23 -27.12 21.36 21.91
N ALA A 24 -27.20 21.52 23.23
CA ALA A 24 -26.82 22.71 23.99
C ALA A 24 -25.34 22.73 24.40
N GLU A 25 -24.89 23.86 24.96
CA GLU A 25 -23.49 24.09 25.35
C GLU A 25 -22.92 23.04 26.30
N LYS A 26 -23.68 22.60 27.31
CA LYS A 26 -23.26 21.54 28.24
C LYS A 26 -22.94 20.22 27.51
N HIS A 27 -23.69 19.88 26.46
CA HIS A 27 -23.47 18.67 25.66
C HIS A 27 -22.22 18.81 24.79
N GLN A 28 -22.02 20.01 24.22
CA GLN A 28 -20.81 20.35 23.49
C GLN A 28 -19.57 20.28 24.37
N GLN A 29 -19.62 20.85 25.57
CA GLN A 29 -18.50 20.82 26.51
C GLN A 29 -18.14 19.38 26.90
N LEU A 30 -19.12 18.51 27.20
CA LEU A 30 -18.86 17.10 27.48
C LEU A 30 -18.16 16.40 26.30
N LEU A 31 -18.67 16.60 25.08
CA LEU A 31 -18.06 16.02 23.88
C LEU A 31 -16.61 16.49 23.70
N LEU A 32 -16.36 17.79 23.81
CA LEU A 32 -15.05 18.40 23.52
C LEU A 32 -14.02 18.17 24.63
N ASN A 33 -14.43 18.24 25.89
CA ASN A 33 -13.52 18.26 27.04
C ASN A 33 -13.32 16.87 27.66
N GLU A 34 -14.26 15.95 27.48
CA GLU A 34 -14.18 14.61 28.09
C GLU A 34 -14.26 13.48 27.06
N GLY A 35 -15.11 13.63 26.04
CA GLY A 35 -15.32 12.65 24.98
C GLY A 35 -14.15 12.49 24.02
N LEU A 36 -13.92 13.48 23.16
CA LEU A 36 -12.86 13.44 22.16
C LEU A 36 -11.45 13.25 22.76
N PRO A 37 -11.13 13.78 23.96
CA PRO A 37 -9.85 13.51 24.60
C PRO A 37 -9.56 12.03 24.87
N GLN A 38 -10.58 11.17 24.96
CA GLN A 38 -10.37 9.72 25.11
C GLN A 38 -9.56 9.11 23.96
N LEU A 39 -9.53 9.75 22.78
CA LEU A 39 -8.78 9.28 21.60
C LEU A 39 -7.27 9.26 21.80
N PHE A 40 -6.76 10.03 22.76
CA PHE A 40 -5.33 10.21 22.97
C PHE A 40 -4.86 10.02 24.42
N VAL A 41 -5.73 9.47 25.27
CA VAL A 41 -5.32 8.96 26.59
C VAL A 41 -4.46 7.71 26.41
N ASP A 42 -3.29 7.66 27.04
CA ASP A 42 -2.35 6.55 26.90
C ASP A 42 -2.92 5.20 27.40
N GLY A 43 -3.74 5.23 28.45
CA GLY A 43 -4.44 4.03 28.95
C GLY A 43 -5.36 3.36 27.92
N ASN A 44 -5.73 4.07 26.84
CA ASN A 44 -6.57 3.52 25.76
C ASN A 44 -5.74 3.04 24.55
N ARG A 45 -4.40 3.06 24.61
CA ARG A 45 -3.52 2.89 23.44
C ARG A 45 -3.73 1.56 22.69
N LEU A 46 -3.96 0.46 23.40
CA LEU A 46 -4.16 -0.86 22.79
C LEU A 46 -5.54 -1.03 22.15
N ASP A 47 -6.53 -0.25 22.59
CA ASP A 47 -7.95 -0.42 22.20
C ASP A 47 -8.49 0.77 21.39
N ARG A 48 -7.63 1.56 20.74
CA ARG A 48 -8.01 2.82 20.06
C ARG A 48 -9.15 2.67 19.05
N ALA A 49 -9.17 1.55 18.31
CA ALA A 49 -10.26 1.26 17.38
C ALA A 49 -11.59 1.04 18.11
N GLN A 50 -11.59 0.30 19.21
CA GLN A 50 -12.78 0.09 20.05
C GLN A 50 -13.21 1.40 20.73
N VAL A 51 -12.26 2.24 21.16
CA VAL A 51 -12.58 3.55 21.73
C VAL A 51 -13.30 4.44 20.71
N ARG A 52 -12.87 4.50 19.45
CA ARG A 52 -13.59 5.23 18.40
C ARG A 52 -15.02 4.72 18.22
N GLN A 53 -15.20 3.40 18.14
CA GLN A 53 -16.54 2.79 18.02
C GLN A 53 -17.43 3.09 19.23
N ARG A 54 -16.87 3.05 20.45
CA ARG A 54 -17.60 3.38 21.66
C ARG A 54 -17.98 4.85 21.72
N LEU A 55 -17.07 5.75 21.36
CA LEU A 55 -17.35 7.19 21.27
C LEU A 55 -18.48 7.45 20.27
N GLU A 56 -18.44 6.83 19.10
CA GLU A 56 -19.50 6.93 18.09
C GLU A 56 -20.87 6.56 18.68
N LYS A 57 -20.90 5.39 19.33
CA LYS A 57 -22.11 4.83 19.93
C LYS A 57 -22.68 5.69 21.05
N ILE A 58 -21.83 6.16 21.97
CA ILE A 58 -22.33 6.84 23.17
C ILE A 58 -22.65 8.32 22.93
N PHE A 59 -21.96 8.97 22.00
CA PHE A 59 -22.16 10.39 21.69
C PHE A 59 -23.14 10.62 20.54
N PHE A 60 -23.13 9.83 19.46
CA PHE A 60 -23.90 10.19 18.25
C PHE A 60 -25.08 9.26 17.98
N GLU A 61 -24.88 7.94 18.06
CA GLU A 61 -25.87 6.94 17.62
C GLU A 61 -27.23 7.09 18.31
N SER A 62 -27.25 7.47 19.59
CA SER A 62 -28.48 7.56 20.37
C SER A 62 -29.18 8.93 20.36
N ILE A 63 -28.69 9.91 19.59
CA ILE A 63 -29.34 11.22 19.49
C ILE A 63 -30.64 11.12 18.68
N ALA A 64 -31.78 11.37 19.32
CA ALA A 64 -33.10 11.22 18.70
C ALA A 64 -33.43 12.35 17.71
N ASP A 65 -33.05 13.59 18.01
CA ASP A 65 -33.31 14.73 17.13
C ASP A 65 -32.25 14.87 16.01
N SER A 66 -32.70 15.03 14.77
CA SER A 66 -31.79 15.10 13.61
C SER A 66 -30.97 16.38 13.58
N ALA A 67 -31.51 17.51 14.04
CA ALA A 67 -30.78 18.77 14.09
C ALA A 67 -29.71 18.75 15.19
N ALA A 68 -30.03 18.18 16.35
CA ALA A 68 -29.09 17.92 17.44
C ALA A 68 -27.97 16.98 17.00
N HIS A 69 -28.29 15.89 16.29
CA HIS A 69 -27.30 14.97 15.75
C HIS A 69 -26.35 15.69 14.81
N LYS A 70 -26.89 16.41 13.81
CA LYS A 70 -26.09 17.21 12.87
C LYS A 70 -25.18 18.21 13.58
N LYS A 71 -25.69 18.93 14.58
CA LYS A 71 -24.88 19.90 15.34
C LYS A 71 -23.77 19.22 16.14
N ALA A 72 -24.03 18.06 16.73
CA ALA A 72 -23.04 17.27 17.44
C ALA A 72 -21.94 16.76 16.50
N THR A 73 -22.32 16.20 15.34
CA THR A 73 -21.35 15.72 14.35
C THR A 73 -20.57 16.84 13.70
N ASP A 74 -21.19 17.99 13.37
CA ASP A 74 -20.49 19.16 12.83
C ASP A 74 -19.47 19.72 13.85
N THR A 75 -19.82 19.70 15.13
CA THR A 75 -18.92 20.06 16.24
C THR A 75 -17.73 19.08 16.30
N ALA A 76 -17.99 17.78 16.21
CA ALA A 76 -16.96 16.74 16.22
C ALA A 76 -16.02 16.87 15.01
N VAL A 77 -16.57 17.06 13.80
CA VAL A 77 -15.81 17.27 12.57
C VAL A 77 -14.85 18.44 12.73
N LYS A 78 -15.33 19.60 13.20
CA LYS A 78 -14.49 20.78 13.42
C LYS A 78 -13.34 20.48 14.39
N GLN A 79 -13.65 19.89 15.54
CA GLN A 79 -12.64 19.61 16.56
C GLN A 79 -11.63 18.55 16.11
N LEU A 80 -12.08 17.46 15.49
CA LEU A 80 -11.20 16.40 15.00
C LEU A 80 -10.27 16.90 13.90
N THR A 81 -10.75 17.80 13.04
CA THR A 81 -9.94 18.47 12.02
C THR A 81 -8.82 19.29 12.64
N THR A 82 -9.11 20.02 13.73
CA THR A 82 -8.11 20.76 14.51
C THR A 82 -7.13 19.82 15.23
N LEU A 83 -7.63 18.79 15.91
CA LEU A 83 -6.80 17.84 16.64
C LEU A 83 -5.86 17.05 15.72
N ALA A 84 -6.31 16.67 14.53
CA ALA A 84 -5.49 15.99 13.54
C ALA A 84 -4.27 16.82 13.10
N ARG A 85 -4.37 18.15 13.12
CA ARG A 85 -3.27 19.08 12.80
C ARG A 85 -2.52 19.59 14.02
N SER A 86 -2.93 19.19 15.22
CA SER A 86 -2.39 19.74 16.44
C SER A 86 -1.01 19.15 16.74
N GLU A 87 -0.06 20.04 17.00
CA GLU A 87 1.25 19.72 17.59
C GLU A 87 1.19 19.67 19.12
N GLN A 88 0.07 20.05 19.73
CA GLN A 88 -0.11 20.11 21.18
C GLN A 88 -0.52 18.76 21.79
N ILE A 89 -0.87 17.78 20.95
CA ILE A 89 -1.17 16.41 21.36
C ILE A 89 -0.13 15.45 20.78
N SER A 90 -0.08 14.23 21.32
CA SER A 90 0.80 13.20 20.77
C SER A 90 0.43 12.91 19.30
N ILE A 91 1.42 12.58 18.48
CA ILE A 91 1.22 12.16 17.08
C ILE A 91 0.17 11.04 16.96
N ASN A 92 0.17 10.14 17.93
CA ASN A 92 -0.81 9.08 18.09
C ASN A 92 -2.25 9.57 18.26
N GLY A 93 -2.42 10.68 18.97
CA GLY A 93 -3.69 11.37 19.11
C GLY A 93 -4.14 12.01 17.81
N SER A 94 -3.24 12.70 17.10
CA SER A 94 -3.51 13.31 15.81
C SER A 94 -3.92 12.26 14.76
N ILE A 95 -3.24 11.11 14.74
CA ILE A 95 -3.61 9.94 13.90
C ILE A 95 -5.01 9.44 14.24
N ASN A 96 -5.33 9.25 15.52
CA ASN A 96 -6.66 8.78 15.92
C ASN A 96 -7.76 9.79 15.61
N ALA A 97 -7.47 11.09 15.71
CA ALA A 97 -8.42 12.13 15.35
C ALA A 97 -8.76 12.06 13.85
N ALA A 98 -7.75 11.93 12.98
CA ALA A 98 -7.95 11.76 11.54
C ALA A 98 -8.69 10.44 11.20
N LEU A 99 -8.35 9.33 11.87
CA LEU A 99 -9.08 8.07 11.70
C LEU A 99 -10.54 8.19 12.14
N PHE A 100 -10.79 8.84 13.29
CA PHE A 100 -12.16 8.99 13.80
C PHE A 100 -13.01 9.90 12.91
N LEU A 101 -12.41 10.97 12.38
CA LEU A 101 -13.06 11.82 11.39
C LEU A 101 -13.56 11.02 10.18
N GLY A 102 -12.81 10.02 9.72
CA GLY A 102 -13.21 9.09 8.66
C GLY A 102 -14.12 7.94 9.09
N ASP A 103 -14.40 7.79 10.39
CA ASP A 103 -15.27 6.75 10.95
C ASP A 103 -16.66 7.30 11.36
N LEU A 104 -16.82 8.63 11.46
CA LEU A 104 -18.08 9.30 11.82
C LEU A 104 -19.22 8.93 10.86
N ARG A 105 -20.41 8.73 11.40
CA ARG A 105 -21.61 8.34 10.65
C ARG A 105 -22.76 9.32 10.80
N ASP A 106 -23.64 9.31 9.81
CA ASP A 106 -24.95 9.93 9.91
C ASP A 106 -25.95 9.01 10.64
N LYS A 107 -27.20 9.48 10.80
CA LYS A 107 -28.26 8.71 11.46
C LYS A 107 -28.68 7.46 10.70
N GLN A 108 -28.35 7.36 9.43
CA GLN A 108 -28.60 6.21 8.56
C GLN A 108 -27.44 5.21 8.61
N GLY A 109 -26.42 5.49 9.42
CA GLY A 109 -25.22 4.68 9.55
C GLY A 109 -24.27 4.82 8.35
N GLN A 110 -24.47 5.77 7.45
CA GLN A 110 -23.55 6.06 6.34
C GLN A 110 -22.42 6.96 6.80
N LEU A 111 -21.27 6.91 6.12
CA LEU A 111 -20.13 7.77 6.43
C LEU A 111 -20.50 9.24 6.23
N LEU A 112 -20.15 10.07 7.21
CA LEU A 112 -20.58 11.45 7.27
C LEU A 112 -20.04 12.28 6.09
N THR A 113 -20.92 12.92 5.34
CA THR A 113 -20.58 13.68 4.13
C THR A 113 -19.77 14.95 4.43
N THR A 114 -20.04 15.61 5.56
CA THR A 114 -19.33 16.82 6.00
C THR A 114 -17.88 16.57 6.41
N ALA A 115 -17.46 15.31 6.61
CA ALA A 115 -16.08 14.95 6.87
C ALA A 115 -15.19 14.92 5.61
N THR A 116 -15.78 14.86 4.41
CA THR A 116 -15.04 14.68 3.13
C THR A 116 -14.03 15.79 2.90
N GLN A 117 -14.49 17.04 2.92
CA GLN A 117 -13.65 18.21 2.64
C GLN A 117 -12.51 18.32 3.66
N PRO A 118 -12.76 18.26 4.99
CA PRO A 118 -11.69 18.25 5.97
C PRO A 118 -10.66 17.13 5.76
N LEU A 119 -11.08 15.90 5.45
CA LEU A 119 -10.19 14.77 5.16
C LEU A 119 -9.32 15.04 3.93
N SER A 120 -9.91 15.52 2.83
CA SER A 120 -9.17 15.92 1.62
C SER A 120 -8.11 16.97 1.93
N GLU A 121 -8.47 18.00 2.71
CA GLU A 121 -7.53 19.03 3.14
C GLU A 121 -6.40 18.45 4.00
N ILE A 122 -6.65 17.48 4.89
CA ILE A 122 -5.58 16.86 5.69
C ILE A 122 -4.61 16.11 4.78
N VAL A 123 -5.12 15.38 3.80
CA VAL A 123 -4.32 14.55 2.89
C VAL A 123 -3.40 15.41 2.02
N SER A 124 -3.90 16.54 1.53
CA SER A 124 -3.16 17.45 0.65
C SER A 124 -2.17 18.36 1.37
N ASP A 125 -2.34 18.58 2.66
CA ASP A 125 -1.51 19.50 3.46
C ASP A 125 -0.12 18.90 3.73
N ASP A 126 0.93 19.50 3.17
CA ASP A 126 2.31 19.05 3.30
C ASP A 126 2.93 19.40 4.66
N SER A 127 2.35 20.34 5.39
CA SER A 127 2.73 20.66 6.77
C SER A 127 2.26 19.59 7.77
N VAL A 128 1.27 18.79 7.39
CA VAL A 128 0.77 17.69 8.22
C VAL A 128 1.69 16.49 8.13
N THR A 129 2.01 15.92 9.30
CA THR A 129 2.86 14.73 9.37
C THR A 129 2.35 13.58 8.48
N PRO A 130 3.23 12.84 7.77
CA PRO A 130 2.82 11.78 6.84
C PRO A 130 1.88 10.74 7.47
N SER A 131 2.09 10.37 8.73
CA SER A 131 1.25 9.38 9.42
C SER A 131 -0.21 9.85 9.61
N VAL A 132 -0.44 11.15 9.80
CA VAL A 132 -1.80 11.72 9.89
C VAL A 132 -2.43 11.79 8.50
N ARG A 133 -1.66 12.17 7.48
CA ARG A 133 -2.11 12.15 6.07
C ARG A 133 -2.53 10.74 5.64
N ILE A 134 -1.77 9.72 6.05
CA ILE A 134 -2.08 8.30 5.88
C ILE A 134 -3.42 7.92 6.54
N ALA A 135 -3.65 8.37 7.77
CA ALA A 135 -4.91 8.14 8.48
C ALA A 135 -6.11 8.80 7.76
N ALA A 136 -5.95 10.05 7.32
CA ALA A 136 -6.99 10.76 6.58
C ALA A 136 -7.28 10.10 5.21
N LEU A 137 -6.25 9.68 4.48
CA LEU A 137 -6.38 8.95 3.21
C LEU A 137 -7.12 7.61 3.40
N THR A 138 -6.91 6.95 4.55
CA THR A 138 -7.68 5.74 4.91
C THR A 138 -9.17 6.05 5.03
N GLY A 139 -9.54 7.18 5.64
CA GLY A 139 -10.92 7.66 5.72
C GLY A 139 -11.52 7.94 4.33
N LEU A 140 -10.78 8.65 3.46
CA LEU A 140 -11.20 8.90 2.08
C LEU A 140 -11.41 7.59 1.29
N GLY A 141 -10.52 6.62 1.47
CA GLY A 141 -10.65 5.30 0.83
C GLY A 141 -11.93 4.57 1.24
N LYS A 142 -12.29 4.56 2.53
CA LYS A 142 -13.57 4.00 2.99
C LYS A 142 -14.77 4.71 2.35
N LYS A 143 -14.67 6.03 2.19
CA LYS A 143 -15.72 6.86 1.60
C LYS A 143 -15.94 6.53 0.13
N ILE A 144 -14.87 6.47 -0.66
CA ILE A 144 -14.94 6.05 -2.07
C ILE A 144 -15.51 4.63 -2.20
N GLN A 145 -15.13 3.69 -1.35
CA GLN A 145 -15.73 2.35 -1.35
C GLN A 145 -17.23 2.36 -1.04
N ALA A 146 -17.66 3.16 -0.07
CA ALA A 146 -19.08 3.32 0.26
C ALA A 146 -19.86 3.99 -0.89
N LEU A 147 -19.24 4.96 -1.56
CA LEU A 147 -19.82 5.60 -2.74
C LEU A 147 -19.99 4.58 -3.86
N LYS A 148 -18.93 3.83 -4.20
CA LYS A 148 -18.96 2.75 -5.19
C LYS A 148 -20.08 1.73 -4.93
N ALA A 149 -20.31 1.37 -3.66
CA ALA A 149 -21.34 0.40 -3.28
C ALA A 149 -22.79 0.94 -3.32
N SER A 150 -22.99 2.27 -3.25
CA SER A 150 -24.33 2.85 -3.03
C SER A 150 -25.13 3.15 -4.31
N GLY A 151 -24.50 3.16 -5.50
CA GLY A 151 -25.15 3.47 -6.79
C GLY A 151 -25.91 4.82 -6.88
N GLY A 152 -25.73 5.75 -5.94
CA GLY A 152 -26.61 6.91 -5.74
C GLY A 152 -26.19 8.22 -6.44
N THR A 153 -27.12 9.17 -6.56
CA THR A 153 -26.97 10.43 -7.31
C THR A 153 -25.98 11.46 -6.71
N ASN A 154 -25.60 11.35 -5.43
CA ASN A 154 -24.62 12.24 -4.79
C ASN A 154 -23.17 11.75 -4.90
N GLN A 155 -22.91 10.66 -5.64
CA GLN A 155 -21.57 10.07 -5.77
C GLN A 155 -20.54 11.02 -6.38
N LEU A 156 -20.93 11.77 -7.43
CA LEU A 156 -20.02 12.60 -8.20
C LEU A 156 -19.54 13.83 -7.42
N SER A 157 -20.41 14.49 -6.65
CA SER A 157 -20.04 15.71 -5.93
C SER A 157 -19.02 15.45 -4.82
N GLU A 158 -19.14 14.33 -4.12
CA GLU A 158 -18.14 13.93 -3.13
C GLU A 158 -16.86 13.41 -3.76
N ALA A 159 -16.98 12.66 -4.85
CA ALA A 159 -15.80 12.19 -5.59
C ALA A 159 -15.00 13.39 -6.16
N ASP A 160 -15.67 14.45 -6.61
CA ASP A 160 -15.04 15.70 -7.06
C ASP A 160 -14.25 16.39 -5.94
N ILE A 161 -14.67 16.29 -4.67
CA ILE A 161 -13.94 16.81 -3.51
C ILE A 161 -12.68 15.98 -3.19
N ILE A 162 -12.73 14.67 -3.43
CA ILE A 162 -11.65 13.74 -3.09
C ILE A 162 -10.55 13.76 -4.16
N LEU A 163 -10.93 13.95 -5.42
CA LEU A 163 -10.05 13.83 -6.58
C LEU A 163 -8.77 14.67 -6.49
N PRO A 164 -8.81 15.99 -6.15
CA PRO A 164 -7.60 16.80 -6.04
C PRO A 164 -6.62 16.27 -4.99
N ALA A 165 -7.12 15.72 -3.87
CA ALA A 165 -6.26 15.17 -2.83
C ALA A 165 -5.51 13.92 -3.30
N LEU A 166 -6.15 13.08 -4.12
CA LEU A 166 -5.47 11.95 -4.75
C LEU A 166 -4.43 12.42 -5.76
N SER A 167 -4.75 13.43 -6.59
CA SER A 167 -3.78 14.03 -7.52
C SER A 167 -2.54 14.51 -6.77
N THR A 168 -2.70 15.23 -5.65
CA THR A 168 -1.60 15.67 -4.80
C THR A 168 -0.73 14.51 -4.30
N ILE A 169 -1.36 13.42 -3.82
CA ILE A 169 -0.62 12.27 -3.30
C ILE A 169 0.14 11.54 -4.40
N VAL A 170 -0.48 11.28 -5.55
CA VAL A 170 0.19 10.62 -6.68
C VAL A 170 1.35 11.48 -7.19
N ALA A 171 1.19 12.81 -7.21
CA ALA A 171 2.22 13.76 -7.63
C ALA A 171 3.40 13.93 -6.66
N LEU A 172 3.39 13.31 -5.47
CA LEU A 172 4.45 13.50 -4.47
C LEU A 172 5.86 13.23 -5.06
N PRO A 173 6.79 14.21 -4.97
CA PRO A 173 8.18 14.03 -5.41
C PRO A 173 8.88 12.87 -4.71
N ALA A 174 9.90 12.29 -5.32
CA ALA A 174 10.63 11.18 -4.72
C ALA A 174 11.38 11.63 -3.45
N GLU A 175 11.67 12.92 -3.34
CA GLU A 175 12.51 13.51 -2.29
C GLU A 175 11.68 14.06 -1.11
N SER A 176 10.35 14.12 -1.23
CA SER A 176 9.48 14.91 -0.33
C SER A 176 9.16 14.28 1.05
N VAL A 177 9.08 12.95 1.12
CA VAL A 177 8.63 12.18 2.29
C VAL A 177 9.48 10.90 2.37
N PRO A 178 9.74 10.34 3.57
CA PRO A 178 10.43 9.07 3.69
C PRO A 178 9.85 8.01 2.72
N PRO A 179 10.70 7.29 1.96
CA PRO A 179 10.25 6.45 0.85
C PRO A 179 9.13 5.48 1.20
N VAL A 180 9.18 4.88 2.39
CA VAL A 180 8.17 3.92 2.87
C VAL A 180 6.79 4.58 3.01
N GLY A 181 6.71 5.74 3.65
CA GLY A 181 5.44 6.46 3.86
C GLY A 181 4.88 7.01 2.55
N ARG A 182 5.75 7.55 1.71
CA ARG A 182 5.42 8.03 0.36
C ARG A 182 4.84 6.92 -0.51
N ASP A 183 5.56 5.80 -0.62
CA ASP A 183 5.13 4.66 -1.41
C ASP A 183 3.80 4.09 -0.88
N TRP A 184 3.63 4.01 0.44
CA TRP A 184 2.35 3.59 1.01
C TRP A 184 1.21 4.51 0.55
N MET A 185 1.38 5.83 0.66
CA MET A 185 0.34 6.81 0.28
C MET A 185 0.03 6.72 -1.21
N GLN A 186 1.03 6.68 -2.08
CA GLN A 186 0.84 6.57 -3.53
C GLN A 186 0.18 5.24 -3.93
N ARG A 187 0.54 4.13 -3.28
CA ARG A 187 -0.10 2.82 -3.48
C ARG A 187 -1.58 2.86 -3.10
N GLN A 188 -1.93 3.49 -1.98
CA GLN A 188 -3.34 3.64 -1.59
C GLN A 188 -4.08 4.60 -2.51
N ALA A 189 -3.46 5.71 -2.92
CA ALA A 189 -4.07 6.63 -3.86
C ALA A 189 -4.42 5.92 -5.17
N PHE A 190 -3.53 5.10 -5.76
CA PHE A 190 -3.86 4.31 -6.95
C PHE A 190 -5.04 3.34 -6.74
N LYS A 191 -5.14 2.72 -5.56
CA LYS A 191 -6.28 1.85 -5.24
C LYS A 191 -7.58 2.67 -5.24
N VAL A 192 -7.59 3.80 -4.54
CA VAL A 192 -8.76 4.68 -4.43
C VAL A 192 -9.12 5.29 -5.79
N SER A 193 -8.13 5.73 -6.57
CA SER A 193 -8.32 6.26 -7.92
C SER A 193 -8.88 5.19 -8.87
N SER A 194 -8.54 3.91 -8.69
CA SER A 194 -9.13 2.84 -9.49
C SER A 194 -10.61 2.65 -9.20
N ASP A 195 -11.04 2.76 -7.93
CA ASP A 195 -12.46 2.77 -7.57
C ASP A 195 -13.17 4.01 -8.14
N MET A 196 -12.48 5.15 -8.26
CA MET A 196 -13.04 6.36 -8.88
C MET A 196 -13.27 6.23 -10.39
N LEU A 197 -12.49 5.42 -11.11
CA LEU A 197 -12.76 5.15 -12.53
C LEU A 197 -14.15 4.54 -12.75
N GLU A 198 -14.62 3.70 -11.81
CA GLU A 198 -15.96 3.10 -11.87
C GLU A 198 -17.05 4.09 -11.44
N ILE A 199 -16.77 4.97 -10.48
CA ILE A 199 -17.73 6.01 -10.04
C ILE A 199 -17.91 7.10 -11.11
N MET A 200 -16.85 7.43 -11.83
CA MET A 200 -16.81 8.51 -12.82
C MET A 200 -16.89 8.00 -14.27
N ASP A 201 -17.54 6.86 -14.51
CA ASP A 201 -17.60 6.22 -15.85
C ASP A 201 -18.21 7.13 -16.93
N ASP A 202 -19.13 8.03 -16.54
CA ASP A 202 -19.72 9.04 -17.45
C ASP A 202 -18.81 10.28 -17.68
N SER A 203 -17.76 10.46 -16.88
CA SER A 203 -16.83 11.60 -16.99
C SER A 203 -15.37 11.24 -16.63
N PRO A 204 -14.80 10.18 -17.24
CA PRO A 204 -13.51 9.63 -16.84
C PRO A 204 -12.34 10.61 -17.11
N GLN A 205 -12.53 11.59 -17.98
CA GLN A 205 -11.53 12.63 -18.29
C GLN A 205 -11.16 13.48 -17.06
N LYS A 206 -12.00 13.51 -16.01
CA LYS A 206 -11.65 14.14 -14.74
C LYS A 206 -10.37 13.53 -14.12
N LEU A 207 -10.06 12.26 -14.41
CA LEU A 207 -8.87 11.58 -13.89
C LEU A 207 -7.60 11.79 -14.75
N GLU A 208 -7.61 12.63 -15.78
CA GLU A 208 -6.44 12.82 -16.66
C GLU A 208 -5.17 13.26 -15.93
N GLU A 209 -5.29 14.10 -14.90
CA GLU A 209 -4.15 14.52 -14.09
C GLU A 209 -3.51 13.35 -13.34
N LEU A 210 -4.33 12.48 -12.75
CA LEU A 210 -3.87 11.25 -12.10
C LEU A 210 -3.16 10.33 -13.10
N VAL A 211 -3.70 10.21 -14.32
CA VAL A 211 -3.10 9.42 -15.41
C VAL A 211 -1.73 9.98 -15.80
N LYS A 212 -1.60 11.30 -15.94
CA LYS A 212 -0.31 11.96 -16.20
C LYS A 212 0.70 11.67 -15.10
N ASN A 213 0.30 11.82 -13.83
CA ASN A 213 1.17 11.55 -12.68
C ASN A 213 1.55 10.06 -12.56
N ALA A 214 0.65 9.14 -12.92
CA ALA A 214 0.93 7.71 -12.99
C ALA A 214 2.00 7.39 -14.04
N ALA A 215 1.94 8.01 -15.21
CA ALA A 215 2.95 7.87 -16.25
C ALA A 215 4.33 8.39 -15.80
N ILE A 216 4.37 9.48 -15.03
CA ILE A 216 5.60 10.00 -14.42
C ILE A 216 6.19 8.99 -13.42
N ILE A 217 5.36 8.39 -12.56
CA ILE A 217 5.80 7.35 -11.62
C ILE A 217 6.36 6.15 -12.36
N LEU A 218 5.67 5.66 -13.40
CA LEU A 218 6.08 4.48 -14.17
C LEU A 218 7.49 4.64 -14.76
N LYS A 219 7.83 5.83 -15.25
CA LYS A 219 9.12 6.14 -15.89
C LYS A 219 10.26 6.40 -14.89
N ASN A 220 9.97 6.55 -13.60
CA ASN A 220 10.97 6.92 -12.60
C ASN A 220 11.53 5.68 -11.89
N SER A 221 12.77 5.29 -12.24
CA SER A 221 13.48 4.13 -11.66
C SER A 221 13.78 4.27 -10.15
N ASN A 222 13.73 5.48 -9.58
CA ASN A 222 13.88 5.69 -8.13
C ASN A 222 12.60 5.33 -7.36
N ARG A 223 11.51 4.95 -8.06
CA ARG A 223 10.28 4.44 -7.46
C ARG A 223 10.37 2.93 -7.33
N SER A 224 9.77 2.37 -6.26
CA SER A 224 9.77 0.92 -6.08
C SER A 224 9.06 0.20 -7.24
N ILE A 225 9.56 -0.99 -7.59
CA ILE A 225 9.00 -1.87 -8.62
C ILE A 225 7.48 -2.04 -8.41
N ASP A 226 7.04 -2.33 -7.19
CA ASP A 226 5.60 -2.56 -6.93
C ASP A 226 4.76 -1.29 -7.14
N LEU A 227 5.31 -0.09 -6.89
CA LEU A 227 4.60 1.17 -7.13
C LEU A 227 4.47 1.44 -8.64
N ARG A 228 5.54 1.21 -9.40
CA ARG A 228 5.54 1.32 -10.87
C ARG A 228 4.56 0.33 -11.50
N ILE A 229 4.51 -0.92 -11.02
CA ILE A 229 3.51 -1.91 -11.46
C ILE A 229 2.09 -1.45 -11.17
N ARG A 230 1.83 -0.87 -9.99
CA ARG A 230 0.50 -0.31 -9.67
C ARG A 230 0.13 0.87 -10.56
N ALA A 231 1.11 1.68 -10.99
CA ALA A 231 0.89 2.70 -12.00
C ALA A 231 0.48 2.08 -13.34
N VAL A 232 1.14 1.00 -13.80
CA VAL A 232 0.71 0.24 -14.99
C VAL A 232 -0.74 -0.26 -14.86
N VAL A 233 -1.11 -0.80 -13.69
CA VAL A 233 -2.49 -1.24 -13.43
C VAL A 233 -3.48 -0.10 -13.59
N PHE A 234 -3.23 1.02 -12.91
CA PHE A 234 -4.09 2.20 -13.00
C PHE A 234 -4.22 2.69 -14.44
N LEU A 235 -3.09 2.88 -15.15
CA LEU A 235 -3.06 3.31 -16.56
C LEU A 235 -3.84 2.34 -17.48
N SER A 236 -3.70 1.03 -17.28
CA SER A 236 -4.44 0.03 -18.07
C SER A 236 -5.95 0.09 -17.82
N ASN A 237 -6.36 0.39 -16.59
CA ASN A 237 -7.78 0.55 -16.26
C ASN A 237 -8.33 1.88 -16.77
N SER A 238 -7.53 2.94 -16.77
CA SER A 238 -7.88 4.23 -17.36
C SER A 238 -8.13 4.12 -18.86
N ALA A 239 -7.29 3.38 -19.58
CA ALA A 239 -7.48 3.11 -21.00
C ALA A 239 -8.80 2.40 -21.29
N ARG A 240 -9.17 1.43 -20.45
CA ARG A 240 -10.41 0.65 -20.58
C ARG A 240 -11.67 1.52 -20.50
N VAL A 241 -11.65 2.58 -19.69
CA VAL A 241 -12.76 3.53 -19.56
C VAL A 241 -12.64 4.73 -20.52
N GLY A 242 -11.84 4.60 -21.58
CA GLY A 242 -11.75 5.59 -22.66
C GLY A 242 -10.85 6.80 -22.39
N ILE A 243 -10.01 6.78 -21.36
CA ILE A 243 -8.98 7.81 -21.18
C ILE A 243 -7.79 7.49 -22.10
N THR A 244 -7.38 8.45 -22.92
CA THR A 244 -6.21 8.31 -23.80
C THR A 244 -4.93 8.11 -22.98
N VAL A 245 -4.22 7.01 -23.25
CA VAL A 245 -2.90 6.71 -22.64
C VAL A 245 -1.88 6.35 -23.73
N PRO A 246 -0.58 6.59 -23.51
CA PRO A 246 0.47 6.17 -24.44
C PRO A 246 0.72 4.65 -24.33
N ALA A 247 -0.20 3.84 -24.85
CA ALA A 247 -0.24 2.38 -24.65
C ALA A 247 1.09 1.69 -25.02
N ASN A 248 1.71 2.05 -26.14
CA ASN A 248 3.01 1.51 -26.55
C ASN A 248 4.12 1.78 -25.53
N GLU A 249 4.24 3.01 -25.02
CA GLU A 249 5.25 3.35 -24.02
C GLU A 249 5.02 2.59 -22.70
N ILE A 250 3.75 2.40 -22.33
CA ILE A 250 3.38 1.67 -21.10
C ILE A 250 3.72 0.18 -21.25
N LEU A 251 3.45 -0.40 -22.42
CA LEU A 251 3.77 -1.81 -22.71
C LEU A 251 5.28 -2.06 -22.70
N THR A 252 6.08 -1.20 -23.32
CA THR A 252 7.56 -1.29 -23.24
C THR A 252 8.05 -1.17 -21.79
N ALA A 253 7.49 -0.25 -21.00
CA ALA A 253 7.85 -0.12 -19.59
C ALA A 253 7.41 -1.34 -18.75
N ALA A 254 6.28 -1.97 -19.09
CA ALA A 254 5.79 -3.17 -18.44
C ALA A 254 6.72 -4.37 -18.70
N GLU A 255 7.23 -4.53 -19.91
CA GLU A 255 8.21 -5.58 -20.24
C GLU A 255 9.53 -5.38 -19.49
N GLU A 256 10.02 -4.14 -19.36
CA GLU A 256 11.22 -3.89 -18.56
C GLU A 256 10.98 -4.14 -17.06
N LEU A 257 9.78 -3.82 -16.55
CA LEU A 257 9.40 -4.16 -15.17
C LEU A 257 9.36 -5.68 -14.91
N VAL A 258 9.07 -6.52 -15.92
CA VAL A 258 9.21 -7.98 -15.79
C VAL A 258 10.66 -8.34 -15.51
N LYS A 259 11.60 -7.80 -16.29
CA LYS A 259 13.04 -8.06 -16.10
C LYS A 259 13.52 -7.55 -14.75
N GLU A 260 13.20 -6.30 -14.39
CA GLU A 260 13.52 -5.75 -13.08
C GLU A 260 12.97 -6.60 -11.93
N SER A 261 11.74 -7.12 -12.06
CA SER A 261 11.11 -7.97 -11.03
C SER A 261 11.85 -9.29 -10.82
N LEU A 262 12.36 -9.90 -11.90
CA LEU A 262 13.11 -11.15 -11.85
C LEU A 262 14.53 -10.93 -11.33
N ARG A 263 15.22 -9.87 -11.81
CA ARG A 263 16.54 -9.45 -11.33
C ARG A 263 16.54 -9.17 -9.83
N ASP A 264 15.50 -8.52 -9.29
CA ASP A 264 15.35 -8.23 -7.85
C ASP A 264 15.35 -9.50 -7.00
N ALA A 265 14.63 -10.55 -7.44
CA ALA A 265 14.63 -11.83 -6.73
C ALA A 265 15.94 -12.61 -6.94
N TYR A 266 16.50 -12.57 -8.15
CA TYR A 266 17.73 -13.28 -8.49
C TYR A 266 18.95 -12.71 -7.76
N GLY A 267 19.06 -11.38 -7.63
CA GLY A 267 20.15 -10.75 -6.89
C GLY A 267 20.23 -11.22 -5.43
N ILE A 268 19.09 -11.53 -4.81
CA ILE A 268 19.05 -12.08 -3.45
C ILE A 268 19.56 -13.52 -3.40
N ILE A 269 19.28 -14.34 -4.42
CA ILE A 269 19.87 -15.67 -4.55
C ILE A 269 21.39 -15.55 -4.64
N GLN A 270 21.87 -14.65 -5.49
CA GLN A 270 23.30 -14.43 -5.73
C GLN A 270 24.01 -13.93 -4.47
N ASP A 271 23.42 -12.99 -3.74
CA ASP A 271 23.95 -12.53 -2.46
C ASP A 271 24.04 -13.66 -1.44
N LYS A 272 23.04 -14.55 -1.37
CA LYS A 272 23.08 -15.71 -0.47
C LYS A 272 24.10 -16.77 -0.87
N LYS A 273 24.21 -17.09 -2.17
CA LYS A 273 25.27 -17.97 -2.69
C LYS A 273 26.64 -17.41 -2.31
N PHE A 274 26.85 -16.11 -2.53
CA PHE A 274 28.10 -15.44 -2.17
C PHE A 274 28.37 -15.45 -0.65
N GLU A 275 27.36 -15.20 0.19
CA GLU A 275 27.49 -15.28 1.64
C GLU A 275 27.91 -16.68 2.09
N GLU A 276 27.36 -17.74 1.48
CA GLU A 276 27.75 -19.12 1.75
C GLU A 276 29.14 -19.47 1.23
N GLU A 277 29.58 -18.96 0.08
CA GLU A 277 30.96 -19.14 -0.39
C GLU A 277 31.95 -18.50 0.59
N VAL A 278 31.66 -17.28 1.04
CA VAL A 278 32.54 -16.53 1.97
C VAL A 278 32.53 -17.14 3.38
N THR A 279 31.38 -17.59 3.88
CA THR A 279 31.25 -18.18 5.22
C THR A 279 31.59 -19.67 5.26
N GLY A 280 31.35 -20.39 4.16
CA GLY A 280 31.72 -21.79 3.95
C GLY A 280 33.23 -21.99 4.00
N GLY A 281 34.01 -21.05 3.44
CA GLY A 281 35.48 -21.03 3.58
C GLY A 281 35.99 -20.71 5.00
N LEU A 282 35.14 -20.13 5.87
CA LEU A 282 35.46 -19.88 7.28
C LEU A 282 34.97 -21.00 8.22
N SER A 283 34.00 -21.81 7.77
CA SER A 283 33.47 -22.93 8.56
C SER A 283 34.41 -24.14 8.64
N ASP A 284 35.41 -24.21 7.76
CA ASP A 284 36.42 -25.27 7.76
C ASP A 284 37.69 -24.89 8.56
N MET A 285 37.77 -23.65 9.06
CA MET A 285 38.83 -23.20 9.97
C MET A 285 38.34 -23.05 11.41
N GLY A 286 37.99 -24.18 12.03
CA GLY A 286 37.92 -24.26 13.48
C GLY A 286 36.71 -25.02 13.99
N MET A 287 36.81 -26.34 14.02
CA MET A 287 36.57 -27.18 15.21
C MET A 287 36.85 -28.63 14.80
N GLY A 288 38.08 -29.08 15.02
CA GLY A 288 38.36 -30.50 15.11
C GLY A 288 37.54 -31.09 16.25
N GLY A 289 36.50 -31.82 15.88
CA GLY A 289 35.64 -32.54 16.80
C GLY A 289 35.10 -33.76 16.08
N GLU A 290 35.82 -34.88 16.19
CA GLU A 290 35.34 -36.21 15.82
C GLU A 290 33.96 -36.44 16.43
N MET A 291 32.93 -36.55 15.58
CA MET A 291 31.65 -37.13 15.94
C MET A 291 31.39 -38.31 15.02
N MET A 292 31.90 -39.47 15.46
CA MET A 292 31.44 -40.78 15.02
C MET A 292 29.93 -40.89 15.27
N GLY A 293 29.14 -41.27 14.25
CA GLY A 293 27.76 -41.66 14.48
C GLY A 293 26.88 -41.78 13.25
N TYR A 294 26.66 -43.02 12.83
CA TYR A 294 25.57 -43.54 11.99
C TYR A 294 25.70 -43.43 10.46
N GLU A 295 26.19 -44.53 9.88
CA GLU A 295 25.77 -45.03 8.58
C GLU A 295 24.24 -45.25 8.57
N GLY A 296 23.52 -44.30 7.99
CA GLY A 296 22.18 -44.50 7.46
C GLY A 296 22.27 -44.40 5.94
N MET A 297 22.34 -45.56 5.25
CA MET A 297 22.20 -45.68 3.80
C MET A 297 20.80 -45.22 3.37
N GLY A 298 20.62 -43.91 3.19
CA GLY A 298 19.61 -43.32 2.33
C GLY A 298 20.35 -42.39 1.40
N MET A 299 20.25 -42.61 0.08
CA MET A 299 20.67 -41.61 -0.90
C MET A 299 20.12 -40.26 -0.44
N PRO A 300 20.95 -39.21 -0.27
CA PRO A 300 20.43 -37.89 0.07
C PRO A 300 19.39 -37.58 -0.99
N VAL A 301 18.13 -37.40 -0.58
CA VAL A 301 17.14 -36.80 -1.47
C VAL A 301 17.73 -35.43 -1.76
N GLU A 302 18.20 -35.22 -3.00
CA GLU A 302 18.60 -33.90 -3.49
C GLU A 302 17.34 -33.03 -3.48
N THR A 303 16.99 -32.52 -2.31
CA THR A 303 16.06 -31.41 -2.19
C THR A 303 16.80 -30.23 -2.76
N GLU A 304 16.42 -29.86 -3.99
CA GLU A 304 16.88 -28.64 -4.64
C GLU A 304 16.97 -27.51 -3.62
N LYS A 305 18.18 -26.96 -3.47
CA LYS A 305 18.45 -25.94 -2.48
C LYS A 305 17.75 -24.65 -2.91
N ASN A 306 16.77 -24.21 -2.12
CA ASN A 306 16.10 -22.94 -2.31
C ASN A 306 16.72 -21.87 -1.40
N TYR A 307 17.32 -20.86 -2.01
CA TYR A 307 17.86 -19.69 -1.33
C TYR A 307 16.74 -18.71 -0.95
N LEU A 308 15.66 -18.63 -1.71
CA LEU A 308 14.57 -17.70 -1.44
C LEU A 308 13.47 -18.30 -0.54
N PRO A 309 13.01 -17.56 0.49
CA PRO A 309 11.75 -17.86 1.16
C PRO A 309 10.55 -17.77 0.19
N ILE A 310 9.51 -18.57 0.44
CA ILE A 310 8.26 -18.63 -0.35
C ILE A 310 7.67 -17.22 -0.61
N THR A 311 7.80 -16.29 0.34
CA THR A 311 7.29 -14.92 0.20
C THR A 311 7.86 -14.16 -0.99
N TYR A 312 9.09 -14.44 -1.41
CA TYR A 312 9.70 -13.82 -2.58
C TYR A 312 9.07 -14.32 -3.88
N PHE A 313 8.81 -15.63 -3.97
CA PHE A 313 8.11 -16.23 -5.11
C PHE A 313 6.68 -15.73 -5.23
N VAL A 314 5.95 -15.63 -4.11
CA VAL A 314 4.60 -15.04 -4.09
C VAL A 314 4.63 -13.59 -4.59
N ARG A 315 5.64 -12.80 -4.20
CA ARG A 315 5.77 -11.41 -4.66
C ARG A 315 6.12 -11.34 -6.15
N ALA A 316 7.10 -12.13 -6.62
CA ALA A 316 7.48 -12.17 -8.03
C ALA A 316 6.32 -12.64 -8.92
N SER A 317 5.60 -13.69 -8.50
CA SER A 317 4.37 -14.14 -9.14
C SER A 317 3.34 -13.03 -9.24
N TRP A 318 3.03 -12.34 -8.12
CA TRP A 318 2.10 -11.22 -8.12
C TRP A 318 2.51 -10.14 -9.12
N ARG A 319 3.81 -9.78 -9.18
CA ARG A 319 4.33 -8.79 -10.13
C ARG A 319 4.09 -9.21 -11.58
N LEU A 320 4.49 -10.43 -11.95
CA LEU A 320 4.37 -10.94 -13.33
C LEU A 320 2.91 -11.08 -13.76
N VAL A 321 2.07 -11.72 -12.94
CA VAL A 321 0.64 -11.91 -13.25
C VAL A 321 -0.08 -10.56 -13.39
N THR A 322 0.21 -9.62 -12.49
CA THR A 322 -0.39 -8.27 -12.52
C THR A 322 0.01 -7.51 -13.80
N LEU A 323 1.30 -7.57 -14.18
CA LEU A 323 1.78 -6.95 -15.41
C LEU A 323 1.13 -7.59 -16.64
N ALA A 324 1.10 -8.92 -16.71
CA ALA A 324 0.46 -9.64 -17.81
C ALA A 324 -1.01 -9.23 -18.00
N ASP A 325 -1.79 -9.18 -16.93
CA ASP A 325 -3.20 -8.77 -16.99
C ASP A 325 -3.38 -7.34 -17.51
N SER A 326 -2.49 -6.43 -17.11
CA SER A 326 -2.52 -5.06 -17.59
C SER A 326 -2.03 -4.93 -19.03
N MET A 327 -1.04 -5.71 -19.45
CA MET A 327 -0.58 -5.77 -20.83
C MET A 327 -1.68 -6.28 -21.75
N THR A 328 -2.42 -7.32 -21.38
CA THR A 328 -3.57 -7.80 -22.15
C THR A 328 -4.63 -6.70 -22.34
N ARG A 329 -4.96 -5.94 -21.28
CA ARG A 329 -5.89 -4.80 -21.38
C ARG A 329 -5.38 -3.70 -22.30
N LEU A 330 -4.10 -3.36 -22.22
CA LEU A 330 -3.48 -2.32 -23.03
C LEU A 330 -3.34 -2.72 -24.51
N ALA A 331 -3.02 -3.99 -24.79
CA ALA A 331 -2.89 -4.51 -26.14
C ALA A 331 -4.20 -4.36 -26.94
N GLN A 332 -5.35 -4.47 -26.27
CA GLN A 332 -6.67 -4.25 -26.89
C GLN A 332 -6.86 -2.82 -27.41
N GLN A 333 -6.05 -1.85 -26.96
CA GLN A 333 -6.09 -0.45 -27.39
C GLN A 333 -5.18 -0.17 -28.59
N LEU A 334 -4.42 -1.17 -29.06
CA LEU A 334 -3.49 -1.00 -30.17
C LEU A 334 -4.13 -1.41 -31.49
N ASP A 335 -3.95 -0.58 -32.51
CA ASP A 335 -4.29 -0.92 -33.90
C ASP A 335 -3.27 -1.89 -34.53
N ASN A 336 -2.00 -1.85 -34.08
CA ASN A 336 -0.89 -2.64 -34.59
C ASN A 336 -0.15 -3.35 -33.44
N ASN A 337 0.50 -4.49 -33.71
CA ASN A 337 1.28 -5.27 -32.75
C ASN A 337 0.51 -5.83 -31.54
N LYS A 338 -0.83 -5.81 -31.59
CA LYS A 338 -1.71 -6.38 -30.55
C LYS A 338 -1.34 -7.84 -30.24
N ASP A 339 -1.25 -8.67 -31.28
CA ASP A 339 -1.01 -10.12 -31.12
C ASP A 339 0.33 -10.39 -30.42
N GLN A 340 1.38 -9.63 -30.76
CA GLN A 340 2.69 -9.73 -30.12
C GLN A 340 2.60 -9.46 -28.62
N TYR A 341 1.89 -8.42 -28.20
CA TYR A 341 1.75 -8.08 -26.78
C TYR A 341 0.81 -9.04 -26.04
N GLU A 342 -0.22 -9.58 -26.70
CA GLU A 342 -1.05 -10.62 -26.11
C GLU A 342 -0.28 -11.93 -25.89
N GLU A 343 0.58 -12.32 -26.83
CA GLU A 343 1.47 -13.48 -26.67
C GLU A 343 2.51 -13.25 -25.57
N SER A 344 3.14 -12.07 -25.54
CA SER A 344 4.05 -11.65 -24.46
C SER A 344 3.35 -11.74 -23.10
N ALA A 345 2.15 -11.18 -22.96
CA ALA A 345 1.35 -11.25 -21.74
C ALA A 345 1.02 -12.69 -21.32
N LYS A 346 0.62 -13.57 -22.26
CA LYS A 346 0.38 -15.00 -21.98
C LYS A 346 1.63 -15.69 -21.44
N ARG A 347 2.80 -15.43 -22.07
CA ARG A 347 4.09 -15.98 -21.64
C ARG A 347 4.45 -15.49 -20.24
N ILE A 348 4.33 -14.19 -19.97
CA ILE A 348 4.60 -13.58 -18.66
C ILE A 348 3.67 -14.18 -17.59
N ARG A 349 2.37 -14.32 -17.89
CA ARG A 349 1.39 -14.92 -16.98
C ARG A 349 1.76 -16.37 -16.64
N SER A 350 2.16 -17.17 -17.63
CA SER A 350 2.56 -18.56 -17.44
C SER A 350 3.72 -18.68 -16.44
N TYR A 351 4.78 -17.89 -16.62
CA TYR A 351 5.90 -17.87 -15.67
C TYR A 351 5.50 -17.33 -14.30
N GLY A 352 4.64 -16.30 -14.25
CA GLY A 352 4.10 -15.81 -12.99
C GLY A 352 3.33 -16.87 -12.20
N VAL A 353 2.49 -17.67 -12.86
CA VAL A 353 1.77 -18.79 -12.24
C VAL A 353 2.74 -19.89 -11.81
N LYS A 354 3.71 -20.25 -12.66
CA LYS A 354 4.74 -21.25 -12.34
C LYS A 354 5.53 -20.88 -11.07
N LEU A 355 5.91 -19.62 -10.89
CA LEU A 355 6.59 -19.16 -9.67
C LEU A 355 5.75 -19.36 -8.40
N TYR A 356 4.42 -19.31 -8.51
CA TYR A 356 3.52 -19.52 -7.37
C TYR A 356 3.31 -21.01 -7.08
N GLU A 357 3.09 -21.81 -8.12
CA GLU A 357 2.84 -23.26 -8.01
C GLU A 357 4.10 -24.04 -7.66
N GLU A 358 5.25 -23.60 -8.18
CA GLU A 358 6.57 -24.20 -8.01
C GLU A 358 7.56 -23.15 -7.46
N PRO A 359 7.48 -22.78 -6.16
CA PRO A 359 8.31 -21.74 -5.55
C PRO A 359 9.74 -22.25 -5.31
N LYS A 360 10.48 -22.41 -6.42
CA LYS A 360 11.84 -22.93 -6.48
C LYS A 360 12.76 -21.99 -7.23
N ASP A 361 14.04 -22.00 -6.87
CA ASP A 361 15.04 -21.16 -7.52
C ASP A 361 15.17 -21.48 -9.03
N SER A 362 15.05 -22.76 -9.43
CA SER A 362 14.97 -23.15 -10.84
C SER A 362 13.80 -22.51 -11.60
N SER A 363 12.63 -22.37 -10.98
CA SER A 363 11.49 -21.68 -11.60
C SER A 363 11.79 -20.21 -11.87
N LEU A 364 12.52 -19.55 -10.96
CA LEU A 364 12.97 -18.17 -11.15
C LEU A 364 14.05 -18.07 -12.23
N LEU A 365 15.02 -18.98 -12.24
CA LEU A 365 16.06 -19.05 -13.26
C LEU A 365 15.45 -19.28 -14.65
N SER A 366 14.52 -20.22 -14.80
CA SER A 366 13.81 -20.45 -16.07
C SER A 366 13.07 -19.19 -16.54
N ALA A 367 12.48 -18.42 -15.62
CA ALA A 367 11.84 -17.15 -15.98
C ALA A 367 12.87 -16.11 -16.42
N LEU A 368 14.02 -16.04 -15.74
CA LEU A 368 15.10 -15.13 -16.08
C LEU A 368 15.73 -15.47 -17.43
N GLU A 369 15.98 -16.75 -17.74
CA GLU A 369 16.44 -17.21 -19.05
C GLU A 369 15.47 -16.82 -20.17
N ALA A 370 14.17 -16.88 -19.87
CA ALA A 370 13.11 -16.58 -20.84
C ALA A 370 13.01 -15.10 -21.18
N PHE A 371 13.24 -14.19 -20.22
CA PHE A 371 12.97 -12.76 -20.35
C PHE A 371 14.21 -11.86 -20.31
N ASP A 372 15.31 -12.36 -19.74
CA ASP A 372 16.52 -11.58 -19.47
C ASP A 372 17.78 -12.46 -19.28
N PRO A 373 18.11 -13.31 -20.26
CA PRO A 373 19.20 -14.31 -20.12
C PRO A 373 20.58 -13.67 -19.88
N GLU A 374 20.80 -12.44 -20.36
CA GLU A 374 22.06 -11.70 -20.19
C GLU A 374 22.36 -11.33 -18.74
N SER A 375 21.36 -11.37 -17.85
CA SER A 375 21.53 -11.05 -16.43
C SER A 375 22.02 -12.24 -15.59
N ILE A 376 22.04 -13.44 -16.16
CA ILE A 376 22.47 -14.66 -15.47
C ILE A 376 23.99 -14.65 -15.38
N VAL A 377 24.50 -14.48 -14.16
CA VAL A 377 25.93 -14.66 -13.86
C VAL A 377 26.31 -16.12 -14.09
N PRO A 378 27.29 -16.43 -14.95
CA PRO A 378 27.83 -17.78 -15.08
C PRO A 378 28.39 -18.23 -13.74
N GLU A 379 28.12 -19.47 -13.33
CA GLU A 379 28.85 -20.06 -12.21
C GLU A 379 30.33 -20.06 -12.57
N ALA A 380 31.18 -19.53 -11.68
CA ALA A 380 32.61 -19.58 -11.90
C ALA A 380 33.01 -21.06 -11.88
N ASP A 381 33.61 -21.54 -12.96
CA ASP A 381 34.32 -22.81 -12.91
C ASP A 381 35.30 -22.73 -11.73
N ASP A 382 35.27 -23.74 -10.85
CA ASP A 382 36.25 -23.87 -9.76
C ASP A 382 37.63 -23.66 -10.38
N PRO A 383 38.41 -22.64 -9.96
CA PRO A 383 39.77 -22.54 -10.45
C PRO A 383 40.48 -23.81 -10.00
N GLU A 384 40.93 -24.62 -10.95
CA GLU A 384 41.90 -25.68 -10.68
C GLU A 384 42.98 -25.07 -9.80
N SER A 385 43.24 -25.73 -8.66
CA SER A 385 44.07 -25.26 -7.57
C SER A 385 45.43 -24.73 -8.06
N GLU A 386 45.55 -23.42 -8.26
CA GLU A 386 46.84 -22.77 -8.41
C GLU A 386 47.33 -22.29 -7.04
N ASP A 387 48.31 -23.05 -6.54
CA ASP A 387 49.38 -22.72 -5.59
C ASP A 387 49.08 -21.63 -4.51
N PRO A 388 48.97 -21.99 -3.22
CA PRO A 388 48.51 -21.10 -2.14
C PRO A 388 49.45 -19.93 -1.78
N ASP A 389 50.56 -19.75 -2.50
CA ASP A 389 51.61 -18.78 -2.15
C ASP A 389 51.53 -17.42 -2.90
N LYS A 390 50.43 -17.12 -3.60
CA LYS A 390 50.24 -15.82 -4.28
C LYS A 390 48.88 -15.17 -4.02
N GLU A 391 48.53 -14.93 -2.76
CA GLU A 391 47.38 -14.09 -2.42
C GLU A 391 47.79 -12.62 -2.21
N THR A 392 47.78 -11.83 -3.29
CA THR A 392 47.69 -10.37 -3.21
C THR A 392 46.66 -9.85 -4.21
N THR A 393 45.37 -10.15 -3.96
CA THR A 393 44.26 -9.51 -4.68
C THR A 393 43.04 -9.37 -3.77
N PRO A 394 42.22 -8.32 -3.95
CA PRO A 394 41.39 -7.76 -2.89
C PRO A 394 40.10 -8.55 -2.65
N LYS A 395 39.58 -8.44 -1.42
CA LYS A 395 38.29 -9.01 -0.96
C LYS A 395 37.23 -8.96 -2.05
N LYS A 396 36.73 -10.13 -2.49
CA LYS A 396 35.58 -10.24 -3.40
C LYS A 396 34.43 -9.38 -2.86
N LEU A 397 33.92 -8.48 -3.67
CA LEU A 397 32.71 -7.70 -3.41
C LEU A 397 31.54 -8.38 -4.14
N SER A 398 30.35 -8.39 -3.52
CA SER A 398 29.14 -8.91 -4.17
C SER A 398 28.92 -8.19 -5.52
N PRO A 399 28.64 -8.92 -6.61
CA PRO A 399 28.39 -8.34 -7.93
C PRO A 399 27.14 -7.44 -7.98
N PHE A 400 26.28 -7.48 -6.95
CA PHE A 400 25.02 -6.73 -6.91
C PHE A 400 25.03 -5.53 -5.95
N LYS A 401 26.10 -5.30 -5.17
CA LYS A 401 26.24 -4.11 -4.29
C LYS A 401 26.78 -2.86 -4.98
N LEU A 402 26.95 -2.88 -6.30
CA LEU A 402 27.31 -1.72 -7.11
C LEU A 402 26.11 -1.30 -7.99
N ARG A 403 25.13 -0.61 -7.40
CA ARG A 403 24.23 0.32 -8.11
C ARG A 403 23.52 1.26 -7.15
#